data_AF-A0A6M1ZX56-F1
#
_entry.id   AF-A0A6M1ZX56-F1
#
_cell.length_a   1.000
_cell.length_b   1.000
_cell.length_c   1.000
_cell.angle_alpha   90.00
_cell.angle_beta   90.00
_cell.angle_gamma   90.00
#
_symmetry.space_group_name_H-M   'P 1'
#
loop_
_entity.id
_entity.type
_entity.pdbx_description
1 polymer ?
#
loop_
_entity_poly.entity_id
_entity_poly.type
_entity_poly.pdbx_seq_one_letter_code
_entity_poly.pdbx_strand_id
1 'polypeptide(L)'
;MKKVSIKKPFFITSIFFMSLLVVFTSTKSFVSSKMISYEYSWQKEIKNIDNKIEELEKLKRGYKSESIKHKNQAQRLQFQNGELQTAKKHWQLADENSRIVLRIEKKIDELKIQKKEIISKNS
;
A
#
# COMPACT_ATOMS: atom_id res chain seq x y z
N MET A 1 64.56 4.86 -4.65
CA MET A 1 64.23 4.80 -6.08
C MET A 1 63.06 5.73 -6.38
N LYS A 2 63.04 6.28 -7.59
CA LYS A 2 62.47 7.59 -7.99
C LYS A 2 60.94 7.73 -7.80
N LYS A 3 60.53 8.87 -7.23
CA LYS A 3 59.19 9.46 -7.40
C LYS A 3 59.05 9.92 -8.85
N VAL A 4 57.99 9.51 -9.54
CA VAL A 4 57.64 10.06 -10.86
C VAL A 4 56.39 10.91 -10.69
N SER A 5 56.64 12.23 -10.69
CA SER A 5 55.66 13.29 -10.87
C SER A 5 55.43 13.46 -12.37
N ILE A 6 54.17 13.43 -12.80
CA ILE A 6 53.78 13.93 -14.13
C ILE A 6 52.70 14.99 -13.89
N LYS A 7 53.13 16.26 -13.91
CA LYS A 7 52.27 17.41 -14.16
C LYS A 7 52.11 17.55 -15.68
N LYS A 8 50.91 17.81 -16.18
CA LYS A 8 50.69 18.64 -17.38
C LYS A 8 49.37 19.42 -17.31
N PRO A 9 49.26 20.54 -18.04
CA PRO A 9 48.53 21.73 -17.60
C PRO A 9 47.41 22.19 -18.57
N PHE A 10 46.64 23.17 -18.07
CA PHE A 10 46.08 24.33 -18.79
C PHE A 10 44.79 24.20 -19.65
N PHE A 11 43.77 24.98 -19.20
CA PHE A 11 42.78 25.83 -19.92
C PHE A 11 41.91 25.15 -21.00
N ILE A 12 40.58 25.30 -20.97
CA ILE A 12 39.88 26.46 -21.56
C ILE A 12 38.57 26.75 -20.82
N THR A 13 38.45 28.00 -20.39
CA THR A 13 37.20 28.72 -20.09
C THR A 13 36.33 28.81 -21.34
N SER A 14 35.08 28.37 -21.29
CA SER A 14 34.10 28.71 -22.33
C SER A 14 32.73 29.02 -21.74
N ILE A 15 32.52 30.32 -21.54
CA ILE A 15 31.32 31.07 -21.94
C ILE A 15 29.97 30.59 -21.36
N PHE A 16 29.67 31.18 -20.20
CA PHE A 16 28.45 31.93 -19.92
C PHE A 16 27.44 32.01 -21.10
N PHE A 17 26.37 31.21 -21.04
CA PHE A 17 25.15 31.49 -21.79
C PHE A 17 24.09 31.99 -20.80
N MET A 18 24.15 33.30 -20.55
CA MET A 18 23.10 34.08 -19.90
C MET A 18 22.36 34.82 -21.02
N SER A 19 21.18 34.33 -21.36
CA SER A 19 20.14 35.03 -22.13
C SER A 19 18.89 34.14 -22.03
N LEU A 20 17.67 34.60 -21.82
CA LEU A 20 17.11 35.93 -21.73
C LEU A 20 15.70 35.69 -21.16
N LEU A 21 15.25 36.57 -20.27
CA LEU A 21 13.85 36.64 -19.85
C LEU A 21 12.91 36.68 -21.05
N VAL A 22 11.95 35.75 -21.09
CA VAL A 22 10.60 36.07 -21.58
C VAL A 22 9.66 35.96 -20.39
N VAL A 23 9.46 37.12 -19.78
CA VAL A 23 8.26 37.42 -18.99
C VAL A 23 7.08 37.32 -19.95
N PHE A 24 6.43 36.16 -20.01
CA PHE A 24 5.10 36.07 -20.61
C PHE A 24 4.08 36.17 -19.49
N THR A 25 3.60 37.39 -19.31
CA THR A 25 2.39 37.72 -18.57
C THR A 25 1.22 36.88 -19.09
N SER A 26 0.69 36.00 -18.25
CA SER A 26 -0.68 35.52 -18.37
C SER A 26 -1.25 35.28 -16.98
N THR A 27 -1.67 36.37 -16.35
CA THR A 27 -2.63 36.35 -15.26
C THR A 27 -3.98 35.88 -15.79
N LYS A 28 -4.20 34.57 -15.84
CA LYS A 28 -5.53 33.98 -16.01
C LYS A 28 -5.63 32.66 -15.24
N SER A 29 -5.84 32.73 -13.93
CA SER A 29 -6.43 31.62 -13.16
C SER A 29 -6.72 32.00 -11.71
N PHE A 30 -7.47 33.09 -11.50
CA PHE A 30 -8.12 33.35 -10.20
C PHE A 30 -9.62 33.09 -10.28
N VAL A 31 -10.00 31.94 -10.84
CA VAL A 31 -11.34 31.38 -10.71
C VAL A 31 -11.16 29.88 -10.55
N SER A 32 -11.73 29.29 -9.49
CA SER A 32 -11.78 27.85 -9.16
C SER A 32 -10.94 27.32 -7.99
N SER A 33 -10.49 28.14 -7.03
CA SER A 33 -9.85 27.61 -5.82
C SER A 33 -10.78 26.75 -4.94
N LYS A 34 -12.09 27.07 -4.91
CA LYS A 34 -13.08 26.28 -4.15
C LYS A 34 -13.42 24.93 -4.81
N MET A 35 -13.56 24.89 -6.14
CA MET A 35 -13.89 23.65 -6.87
C MET A 35 -12.73 22.65 -6.81
N ILE A 36 -11.49 23.13 -6.99
CA ILE A 36 -10.27 22.32 -6.85
C ILE A 36 -10.13 21.75 -5.43
N SER A 37 -10.51 22.50 -4.39
CA SER A 37 -10.41 22.01 -3.00
C SER A 37 -11.37 20.86 -2.68
N TYR A 38 -12.56 20.85 -3.27
CA TYR A 38 -13.58 19.82 -2.99
C TYR A 38 -13.34 18.57 -3.82
N GLU A 39 -12.94 18.74 -5.09
CA GLU A 39 -12.55 17.64 -5.99
C GLU A 39 -11.32 16.88 -5.46
N TYR A 40 -10.40 17.58 -4.80
CA TYR A 40 -9.27 16.97 -4.11
C TYR A 40 -9.68 16.15 -2.86
N SER A 41 -10.80 16.49 -2.22
CA SER A 41 -11.19 15.88 -0.93
C SER A 41 -11.74 14.46 -1.07
N TRP A 42 -12.68 14.23 -2.00
CA TRP A 42 -13.32 12.92 -2.17
C TRP A 42 -12.37 11.92 -2.85
N GLN A 43 -11.50 12.39 -3.75
CA GLN A 43 -10.45 11.56 -4.35
C GLN A 43 -9.44 11.08 -3.29
N LYS A 44 -9.08 11.95 -2.34
CA LYS A 44 -8.23 11.58 -1.20
C LYS A 44 -8.91 10.57 -0.29
N GLU A 45 -10.22 10.71 -0.06
CA GLU A 45 -11.00 9.73 0.70
C GLU A 45 -11.03 8.36 0.02
N ILE A 46 -11.28 8.31 -1.29
CA ILE A 46 -11.21 7.06 -2.08
C ILE A 46 -9.82 6.42 -1.97
N LYS A 47 -8.75 7.21 -2.11
CA LYS A 47 -7.38 6.71 -1.98
C LYS A 47 -7.12 6.12 -0.59
N ASN A 48 -7.63 6.75 0.47
CA ASN A 48 -7.52 6.23 1.83
C ASN A 48 -8.28 4.90 1.98
N ILE A 49 -9.48 4.78 1.41
CA ILE A 49 -10.25 3.53 1.40
C ILE A 49 -9.47 2.43 0.66
N ASP A 50 -8.89 2.74 -0.50
CA ASP A 50 -8.11 1.77 -1.28
C ASP A 50 -6.88 1.27 -0.53
N ASN A 51 -6.12 2.17 0.09
CA ASN A 51 -5.00 1.81 0.96
C ASN A 51 -5.48 0.90 2.10
N LYS A 52 -6.64 1.20 2.69
CA LYS A 52 -7.17 0.40 3.80
C LYS A 52 -7.60 -0.99 3.37
N ILE A 53 -8.22 -1.11 2.19
CA ILE A 53 -8.56 -2.40 1.58
C ILE A 53 -7.28 -3.21 1.35
N GLU A 54 -6.23 -2.59 0.81
CA GLU A 54 -4.95 -3.28 0.56
C GLU A 54 -4.31 -3.81 1.86
N GLU A 55 -4.30 -3.00 2.93
CA GLU A 55 -3.84 -3.42 4.26
C GLU A 55 -4.64 -4.62 4.78
N LEU A 56 -5.97 -4.53 4.71
CA LEU A 56 -6.86 -5.60 5.16
C LEU A 56 -6.68 -6.87 4.33
N GLU A 57 -6.45 -6.77 3.02
CA GLU A 57 -6.14 -7.93 2.18
C GLU A 57 -4.82 -8.60 2.55
N LYS A 58 -3.78 -7.82 2.89
CA LYS A 58 -2.51 -8.36 3.40
C LYS A 58 -2.75 -9.14 4.70
N LEU A 59 -3.49 -8.56 5.65
CA LEU A 59 -3.85 -9.23 6.90
C LEU A 59 -4.67 -10.49 6.66
N LYS A 60 -5.67 -10.42 5.77
CA LYS A 60 -6.50 -11.56 5.38
C LYS A 60 -5.66 -12.73 4.88
N ARG A 61 -4.70 -12.46 4.00
CA ARG A 61 -3.77 -13.50 3.48
C ARG A 61 -2.95 -14.13 4.60
N GLY A 62 -2.45 -13.33 5.55
CA GLY A 62 -1.71 -13.81 6.72
C GLY A 62 -2.55 -14.77 7.57
N TYR A 63 -3.72 -14.34 8.02
CA TYR A 63 -4.62 -15.18 8.84
C TYR A 63 -5.10 -16.43 8.09
N LYS A 64 -5.36 -16.32 6.78
CA LYS A 64 -5.71 -17.49 5.95
C LYS A 64 -4.59 -18.50 5.88
N SER A 65 -3.34 -18.05 5.76
CA SER A 65 -2.16 -18.92 5.78
C SER A 65 -2.01 -19.66 7.11
N GLU A 66 -2.12 -18.94 8.24
CA GLU A 66 -2.03 -19.55 9.58
C GLU A 66 -3.19 -20.54 9.84
N SER A 67 -4.41 -20.23 9.39
CA SER A 67 -5.53 -21.17 9.45
C SER A 67 -5.21 -22.49 8.74
N ILE A 68 -4.71 -22.43 7.50
CA ILE A 68 -4.35 -23.62 6.72
C ILE A 68 -3.22 -24.40 7.39
N LYS A 69 -2.20 -23.71 7.91
CA LYS A 69 -1.08 -24.33 8.62
C LYS A 69 -1.55 -25.11 9.84
N HIS A 70 -2.40 -24.51 10.68
CA HIS A 70 -2.96 -25.19 11.84
C HIS A 70 -3.90 -26.34 11.46
N LYS A 71 -4.73 -26.18 10.43
CA LYS A 71 -5.56 -27.25 9.89
C LYS A 71 -4.72 -28.45 9.45
N ASN A 72 -3.65 -28.22 8.69
CA ASN A 72 -2.76 -29.28 8.24
C ASN A 72 -2.06 -29.97 9.42
N GLN A 73 -1.68 -29.21 10.46
CA GLN A 73 -1.06 -29.77 11.66
C GLN A 73 -2.05 -30.63 12.45
N ALA A 74 -3.29 -30.16 12.64
CA ALA A 74 -4.35 -30.91 13.29
C ALA A 74 -4.66 -32.22 12.57
N GLN A 75 -4.73 -32.17 11.23
CA GLN A 75 -4.95 -33.34 10.38
C GLN A 75 -3.83 -34.39 10.48
N ARG A 76 -2.59 -33.98 10.74
CA ARG A 76 -1.49 -34.92 10.99
C ARG A 76 -1.57 -35.52 12.38
N LEU A 77 -1.72 -34.67 13.40
CA LEU A 77 -1.70 -35.09 14.80
C LEU A 77 -2.88 -35.98 15.20
N GLN A 78 -4.04 -35.83 14.56
CA GLN A 78 -5.23 -36.64 14.90
C GLN A 78 -5.02 -38.15 14.68
N PHE A 79 -4.03 -38.54 13.87
CA PHE A 79 -3.68 -39.94 13.61
C PHE A 79 -2.46 -40.41 14.42
N GLN A 80 -1.88 -39.55 15.27
CA GLN A 80 -0.75 -39.89 16.13
C GLN A 80 -1.23 -40.29 17.52
N ASN A 81 -0.72 -41.42 18.02
CA ASN A 81 -1.08 -41.94 19.34
C ASN A 81 -0.68 -40.93 20.44
N GLY A 82 -1.61 -40.59 21.33
CA GLY A 82 -1.39 -39.65 22.43
C GLY A 82 -1.57 -38.16 22.06
N GLU A 83 -1.71 -37.81 20.77
CA GLU A 83 -1.69 -36.41 20.31
C GLU A 83 -3.08 -35.79 20.05
N LEU A 84 -4.16 -36.50 20.39
CA LEU A 84 -5.53 -36.05 20.09
C LEU A 84 -5.86 -34.68 20.70
N GLN A 85 -5.36 -34.40 21.91
CA GLN A 85 -5.60 -33.10 22.56
C GLN A 85 -4.85 -31.97 21.84
N THR A 86 -3.61 -32.21 21.40
CA THR A 86 -2.83 -31.27 20.60
C THR A 86 -3.50 -31.01 19.25
N ALA A 87 -4.02 -32.06 18.60
CA ALA A 87 -4.78 -31.94 17.36
C ALA A 87 -6.02 -31.04 17.54
N LYS A 88 -6.79 -31.22 18.63
CA LYS A 88 -7.95 -30.37 18.95
C LYS A 88 -7.58 -28.90 19.12
N LYS A 89 -6.47 -28.59 19.80
CA LYS A 89 -5.98 -27.21 19.94
C LYS A 89 -5.68 -26.57 18.58
N HIS A 90 -5.03 -27.31 17.67
CA HIS A 90 -4.77 -26.81 16.33
C HIS A 90 -6.05 -26.62 15.50
N TRP A 91 -7.06 -27.48 15.66
CA TRP A 91 -8.37 -27.26 15.04
C TRP A 91 -9.02 -25.96 15.53
N GLN A 92 -8.95 -25.68 16.84
CA GLN A 92 -9.47 -24.43 17.42
C GLN A 92 -8.75 -23.21 16.85
N LEU A 93 -7.41 -23.22 16.81
CA LEU A 93 -6.62 -22.12 16.23
C LEU A 93 -6.92 -21.92 14.74
N ALA A 94 -7.14 -23.00 13.98
CA ALA A 94 -7.53 -22.89 12.58
C ALA A 94 -8.89 -22.22 12.42
N ASP A 95 -9.87 -22.57 13.26
CA ASP A 95 -11.19 -21.97 13.25
C ASP A 95 -11.17 -20.49 13.68
N GLU A 96 -10.43 -20.15 14.75
CA GLU A 96 -10.23 -18.77 15.20
C GLU A 96 -9.68 -17.88 14.08
N ASN A 97 -8.60 -18.32 13.42
CA ASN A 97 -8.02 -17.61 12.29
C ASN A 97 -9.01 -17.48 11.12
N SER A 98 -9.81 -18.52 10.86
CA SER A 98 -10.84 -18.49 9.82
C SER A 98 -11.95 -17.47 10.13
N ARG A 99 -12.39 -17.39 11.39
CA ARG A 99 -13.36 -16.37 11.85
C ARG A 99 -12.80 -14.96 11.69
N ILE A 100 -11.51 -14.75 11.95
CA ILE A 100 -10.86 -13.45 11.72
C ILE A 100 -10.88 -13.10 10.23
N VAL A 101 -10.53 -14.05 9.35
CA VAL A 101 -10.61 -13.88 7.88
C VAL A 101 -12.01 -13.44 7.45
N LEU A 102 -13.07 -14.06 7.96
CA LEU A 102 -14.45 -13.70 7.64
C LEU A 102 -14.81 -12.28 8.10
N ARG A 103 -14.36 -11.86 9.28
CA ARG A 103 -14.57 -10.47 9.76
C ARG A 103 -13.84 -9.46 8.89
N ILE A 104 -12.61 -9.78 8.47
CA ILE A 104 -11.83 -8.92 7.58
C ILE A 104 -12.53 -8.80 6.21
N GLU A 105 -13.01 -9.91 5.65
CA GLU A 105 -13.75 -9.89 4.38
C GLU A 105 -14.97 -8.98 4.45
N LYS A 106 -15.79 -9.14 5.50
CA LYS A 106 -16.95 -8.27 5.73
C LYS A 106 -16.53 -6.79 5.78
N LYS A 107 -15.41 -6.48 6.43
CA LYS A 107 -14.93 -5.10 6.51
C LYS A 107 -14.46 -4.55 5.16
N ILE A 108 -13.81 -5.38 4.34
CA ILE A 108 -13.43 -5.03 2.98
C ILE A 108 -14.68 -4.74 2.14
N ASP A 109 -15.73 -5.55 2.28
CA ASP A 109 -16.98 -5.36 1.54
C ASP A 109 -17.70 -4.07 1.93
N GLU A 110 -17.76 -3.76 3.23
CA GLU A 110 -18.26 -2.47 3.73
C GLU A 110 -17.51 -1.28 3.10
N LEU A 111 -16.18 -1.35 3.05
CA LEU A 111 -15.34 -0.30 2.46
C LEU A 111 -15.55 -0.18 0.94
N LYS A 112 -15.73 -1.30 0.24
CA LYS A 112 -16.06 -1.29 -1.20
C LYS A 112 -17.42 -0.64 -1.46
N ILE A 113 -18.41 -0.89 -0.61
CA ILE A 113 -19.72 -0.23 -0.69
C ILE A 113 -19.57 1.28 -0.47
N GLN A 114 -18.87 1.69 0.60
CA GLN A 114 -18.61 3.11 0.88
C GLN A 114 -17.91 3.82 -0.29
N LYS A 115 -16.88 3.20 -0.88
CA LYS A 115 -16.21 3.73 -2.07
C LYS A 115 -17.18 3.94 -3.24
N LYS A 116 -18.07 2.96 -3.50
CA LYS A 116 -19.09 3.09 -4.56
C LYS A 116 -20.04 4.24 -4.29
N GLU A 117 -20.49 4.42 -3.05
CA GLU A 117 -21.36 5.53 -2.68
C GLU A 117 -20.70 6.89 -2.91
N ILE A 118 -19.43 7.05 -2.51
CA ILE A 118 -18.67 8.29 -2.73
C ILE A 118 -18.56 8.58 -4.24
N ILE A 119 -18.23 7.57 -5.04
CA ILE A 119 -18.15 7.72 -6.50
C ILE A 119 -19.51 8.16 -7.06
N SER A 120 -20.60 7.49 -6.68
CA SER A 120 -21.94 7.82 -7.19
C SER A 120 -22.45 9.21 -6.79
N LYS A 121 -22.01 9.75 -5.65
CA LYS A 121 -22.39 11.09 -5.18
C LYS A 121 -21.60 12.21 -5.87
N ASN A 122 -20.47 11.88 -6.48
CA ASN A 122 -19.53 12.84 -7.09
C ASN A 122 -19.33 12.58 -8.60
N SER A 123 -20.09 11.66 -9.19
CA SER A 123 -20.17 11.42 -10.65
C SER A 123 -21.39 12.13 -11.22
#